data_AF-A0A965P3J9-F1
#
_entry.id   AF-A0A965P3J9-F1
#
_cell.length_a   1.000
_cell.length_b   1.000
_cell.length_c   1.000
_cell.angle_alpha   90.00
_cell.angle_beta   90.00
_cell.angle_gamma   90.00
#
_symmetry.space_group_name_H-M   'P 1'
#
loop_
_entity.id
_entity.type
_entity.pdbx_description
1 polymer ?
#
loop_
_entity_poly.entity_id
_entity_poly.type
_entity_poly.pdbx_seq_one_letter_code
_entity_poly.pdbx_strand_id
1 'polypeptide(L)'
;MKPLHNNILSKEDLFKEITRLINDKDRGISVKNFAEVCGLDKTTLMKVFIYKTRPFSEFVQIRVNRGYSEWKKGNIRVMQRRDASTFPEYRKTPRVPLMPRIAVTFKDGKPVLKIGMANRHDYSEATIDEILKG
;
A
#
# COMPACT_ATOMS: atom_id res chain seq x y z
N MET A 1 -10.22 -9.31 -17.81
CA MET A 1 -8.95 -8.85 -17.19
C MET A 1 -8.97 -7.33 -17.16
N LYS A 2 -9.02 -6.69 -15.98
CA LYS A 2 -8.86 -5.23 -15.92
C LYS A 2 -7.40 -4.89 -16.28
N PRO A 3 -7.13 -3.92 -17.17
CA PRO A 3 -5.77 -3.55 -17.52
C PRO A 3 -5.03 -3.04 -16.28
N LEU A 4 -3.75 -3.40 -16.16
CA LEU A 4 -2.79 -2.81 -15.23
C LEU A 4 -2.57 -1.34 -15.63
N HIS A 5 -3.52 -0.45 -15.29
CA HIS A 5 -3.34 0.97 -15.50
C HIS A 5 -2.09 1.45 -14.74
N ASN A 6 -1.28 2.27 -15.39
CA ASN A 6 -0.32 3.16 -14.74
C ASN A 6 -1.09 4.06 -13.77
N ASN A 7 -1.35 3.55 -12.57
CA ASN A 7 -2.30 4.14 -11.63
C ASN A 7 -1.55 5.15 -10.75
N ILE A 8 -1.41 6.37 -11.25
CA ILE A 8 -1.06 7.51 -10.41
C ILE A 8 -2.29 7.79 -9.55
N LEU A 9 -2.21 7.47 -8.25
CA LEU A 9 -3.31 7.69 -7.33
C LEU A 9 -3.51 9.19 -7.09
N SER A 10 -4.78 9.58 -6.97
CA SER A 10 -5.17 10.91 -6.51
C SER A 10 -4.62 11.17 -5.09
N LYS A 11 -4.60 12.43 -4.65
CA LYS A 11 -4.15 12.73 -3.28
C LYS A 11 -4.99 12.01 -2.24
N GLU A 12 -6.31 11.98 -2.43
CA GLU A 12 -7.23 11.35 -1.48
C GLU A 12 -7.03 9.83 -1.41
N ASP A 13 -6.92 9.17 -2.56
CA ASP A 13 -6.72 7.72 -2.63
C ASP A 13 -5.37 7.33 -2.07
N LEU A 14 -4.31 8.06 -2.46
CA LEU A 14 -2.98 7.83 -1.92
C LEU A 14 -2.95 8.06 -0.41
N PHE A 15 -3.66 9.06 0.09
CA PHE A 15 -3.76 9.30 1.52
C PHE A 15 -4.40 8.11 2.26
N LYS A 16 -5.51 7.59 1.73
CA LYS A 16 -6.22 6.45 2.29
C LYS A 16 -5.36 5.18 2.27
N GLU A 17 -4.82 4.82 1.10
CA GLU A 17 -4.04 3.60 0.91
C GLU A 17 -2.75 3.59 1.75
N ILE A 18 -2.03 4.71 1.81
CA ILE A 18 -0.77 4.80 2.58
C ILE A 18 -1.04 4.81 4.09
N THR A 19 -2.13 5.45 4.54
CA THR A 19 -2.53 5.39 5.95
C THR A 19 -2.82 3.94 6.35
N ARG A 20 -3.53 3.17 5.51
CA ARG A 20 -3.79 1.75 5.75
C ARG A 20 -2.50 0.94 5.77
N LEU A 21 -1.59 1.16 4.81
CA LEU A 21 -0.29 0.49 4.77
C LEU A 21 0.52 0.74 6.05
N ILE A 22 0.56 1.98 6.54
CA ILE A 22 1.34 2.32 7.75
C ILE A 22 0.71 1.70 9.00
N ASN A 23 -0.62 1.64 9.07
CA ASN A 23 -1.33 1.06 10.20
C ASN A 23 -1.35 -0.48 10.21
N ASP A 24 -1.16 -1.12 9.06
CA ASP A 24 -1.04 -2.57 8.96
C ASP A 24 0.26 -3.07 9.63
N LYS A 25 0.13 -3.87 10.70
CA LYS A 25 1.25 -4.48 11.41
C LYS A 25 1.94 -5.57 10.59
N ASP A 26 1.21 -6.19 9.66
CA ASP A 26 1.64 -7.31 8.82
C ASP A 26 1.94 -6.86 7.38
N ARG A 27 2.19 -5.57 7.16
CA ARG A 27 2.50 -4.96 5.85
C ARG A 27 3.71 -5.56 5.12
N GLY A 28 4.58 -6.29 5.81
CA GLY A 28 5.76 -6.96 5.23
C GLY A 28 6.97 -6.06 4.96
N ILE A 29 6.90 -4.77 5.28
CA ILE A 29 7.98 -3.79 5.17
C ILE A 29 7.97 -2.84 6.37
N SER A 30 9.13 -2.47 6.92
CA SER A 30 9.18 -1.45 7.96
C SER A 30 8.79 -0.08 7.39
N VAL A 31 8.17 0.80 8.17
CA VAL A 31 7.82 2.15 7.70
C VAL A 31 9.07 2.93 7.27
N LYS A 32 10.22 2.66 7.92
CA LYS A 32 11.51 3.24 7.54
C LYS A 32 11.93 2.79 6.13
N ASN A 33 11.90 1.49 5.86
CA ASN A 33 12.31 0.96 4.56
C ASN A 33 11.32 1.35 3.46
N PHE A 34 10.03 1.44 3.79
CA PHE A 34 9.03 1.95 2.84
C PHE A 34 9.28 3.42 2.50
N ALA A 35 9.59 4.27 3.49
CA ALA A 35 9.96 5.66 3.24
C ALA A 35 11.22 5.76 2.36
N GLU A 36 12.22 4.88 2.59
CA GLU A 36 13.41 4.78 1.75
C GLU A 36 13.08 4.42 0.29
N VAL A 37 12.17 3.47 0.06
CA VAL A 37 11.66 3.13 -1.30
C VAL A 37 11.00 4.34 -1.96
N CYS A 38 10.28 5.17 -1.19
CA CYS A 38 9.71 6.42 -1.68
C CYS A 38 10.74 7.56 -1.81
N GLY A 39 11.98 7.39 -1.37
CA GLY A 39 12.98 8.46 -1.34
C GLY A 39 12.62 9.58 -0.36
N LEU A 40 12.05 9.23 0.80
CA LEU A 40 11.66 10.13 1.89
C LEU A 40 12.21 9.63 3.22
N ASP A 41 12.32 10.53 4.20
CA ASP A 41 12.54 10.13 5.59
C ASP A 41 11.25 9.62 6.25
N LYS A 42 11.37 8.65 7.16
CA LYS A 42 10.25 8.09 7.94
C LYS A 42 9.44 9.20 8.62
N THR A 43 10.11 10.19 9.21
CA THR A 43 9.46 11.30 9.92
C THR A 43 8.59 12.12 8.99
N THR A 44 9.05 12.36 7.76
CA THR A 44 8.27 13.09 6.76
C THR A 44 7.03 12.30 6.37
N LEU A 45 7.16 11.00 6.12
CA LEU A 45 6.03 10.13 5.80
C LEU A 45 4.98 10.13 6.92
N MET A 46 5.41 9.98 8.18
CA MET A 46 4.51 9.99 9.33
C MET A 46 3.82 11.35 9.54
N LYS A 47 4.56 12.45 9.39
CA LYS A 47 4.00 13.81 9.53
C LYS A 47 2.94 14.13 8.47
N VAL A 48 3.09 13.60 7.26
CA VAL A 48 2.12 13.81 6.18
C VAL A 48 0.90 12.91 6.33
N PHE A 49 1.08 11.59 6.43
CA PHE A 49 -0.03 10.62 6.31
C PHE A 49 -0.71 10.28 7.64
N ILE A 50 0.00 10.37 8.77
CA ILE A 50 -0.54 9.97 10.08
C ILE A 50 -0.86 11.20 10.92
N TYR A 51 0.14 12.04 11.22
CA TYR A 51 -0.03 13.18 12.11
C TYR A 51 -0.65 14.39 11.43
N LYS A 52 -0.66 14.44 10.08
CA LYS A 52 -1.19 15.54 9.28
C LYS A 52 -0.62 16.93 9.66
N THR A 53 0.62 16.96 10.16
CA THR A 53 1.31 18.18 10.60
C THR A 53 2.15 18.83 9.50
N ARG A 54 2.31 18.16 8.35
CA ARG A 54 3.02 18.70 7.18
C ARG A 54 2.13 18.60 5.94
N PRO A 55 2.11 19.62 5.06
CA PRO A 55 1.26 19.59 3.87
C PRO A 55 1.64 18.46 2.91
N PHE A 56 0.61 17.89 2.28
CA PHE A 56 0.79 16.88 1.24
C PHE A 56 1.10 17.55 -0.11
N SER A 57 2.38 17.85 -0.32
CA SER A 57 2.87 18.48 -1.54
C SER A 57 2.87 17.52 -2.74
N GLU A 58 2.88 18.09 -3.94
CA GLU A 58 2.96 17.34 -5.19
C GLU A 58 4.24 16.48 -5.27
N PHE A 59 5.37 17.01 -4.80
CA PHE A 59 6.62 16.23 -4.72
C PHE A 59 6.51 14.98 -3.86
N VAL A 60 5.82 15.07 -2.71
CA VAL A 60 5.57 13.89 -1.85
C VAL A 60 4.62 12.94 -2.57
N GLN A 61 3.57 13.46 -3.23
CA GLN A 61 2.62 12.63 -3.97
C GLN A 61 3.31 11.82 -5.08
N ILE A 62 4.15 12.44 -5.91
CA ILE A 62 4.88 11.77 -7.00
C ILE A 62 5.78 10.66 -6.44
N ARG A 63 6.57 10.98 -5.42
CA ARG A 63 7.53 10.05 -4.79
C ARG A 63 6.84 8.85 -4.16
N VAL A 64 5.77 9.10 -3.41
CA VAL A 64 5.02 8.04 -2.73
C VAL A 64 4.22 7.21 -3.72
N ASN A 65 3.61 7.81 -4.75
CA ASN A 65 2.96 7.06 -5.83
C ASN A 65 3.93 6.10 -6.51
N ARG A 66 5.13 6.58 -6.87
CA ARG A 66 6.16 5.75 -7.47
C ARG A 66 6.55 4.59 -6.55
N GLY A 67 6.95 4.89 -5.31
CA GLY A 67 7.40 3.85 -4.38
C GLY A 67 6.32 2.83 -4.04
N TYR A 68 5.08 3.28 -3.84
CA TYR A 68 3.94 2.42 -3.55
C TYR A 68 3.54 1.57 -4.75
N SER A 69 3.58 2.10 -5.98
CA SER A 69 3.34 1.33 -7.19
C SER A 69 4.35 0.21 -7.36
N GLU A 70 5.64 0.48 -7.13
CA GLU A 70 6.70 -0.54 -7.18
C GLU A 70 6.55 -1.61 -6.09
N TRP A 71 6.16 -1.19 -4.88
CA TRP A 71 5.84 -2.12 -3.78
C TRP A 71 4.65 -3.01 -4.13
N LYS A 72 3.55 -2.42 -4.63
CA LYS A 72 2.31 -3.12 -5.01
C LYS A 72 2.53 -4.09 -6.17
N LYS A 73 3.38 -3.75 -7.15
CA LYS A 73 3.79 -4.64 -8.25
C LYS A 73 4.70 -5.79 -7.80
N GLY A 74 5.19 -5.76 -6.56
CA GLY A 74 6.12 -6.76 -6.04
C GLY A 74 7.52 -6.63 -6.63
N ASN A 75 7.91 -5.43 -7.08
CA ASN A 75 9.25 -5.15 -7.60
C ASN A 75 10.28 -5.00 -6.49
N ILE A 76 9.84 -4.82 -5.24
CA ILE A 76 10.69 -4.66 -4.08
C ILE A 76 10.65 -5.93 -3.23
N ARG A 77 11.77 -6.26 -2.60
CA ARG A 77 11.87 -7.23 -1.51
C ARG A 77 12.55 -6.60 -0.31
N VAL A 78 12.22 -7.08 0.87
CA VAL A 78 12.94 -6.72 2.10
C VAL A 78 13.96 -7.80 2.36
N MET A 79 15.22 -7.41 2.38
CA MET A 79 16.36 -8.28 2.68
C MET A 79 16.80 -8.06 4.12
N GLN A 80 17.41 -9.09 4.71
CA GLN A 80 18.02 -9.02 6.03
C GLN A 80 19.52 -9.17 5.89
N ARG A 81 20.28 -8.30 6.56
CA ARG A 81 21.73 -8.35 6.69
C ARG A 81 22.13 -9.32 7.79
N ARG A 82 23.44 -9.59 7.89
CA ARG A 82 24.02 -10.44 8.95
C ARG A 82 23.78 -9.88 10.35
N ASP A 83 23.73 -8.56 10.50
CA ASP A 83 23.46 -7.84 11.76
C ASP A 83 21.96 -7.77 12.11
N ALA A 84 21.14 -8.60 11.47
CA ALA A 84 19.68 -8.61 11.56
C ALA A 84 18.96 -7.33 11.07
N SER A 85 19.68 -6.29 10.62
CA SER A 85 19.06 -5.11 10.04
C SER A 85 18.43 -5.42 8.68
N THR A 86 17.34 -4.73 8.34
CA THR A 86 16.60 -4.97 7.08
C THR A 86 16.75 -3.81 6.12
N PHE A 87 16.78 -4.08 4.82
CA PHE A 87 16.85 -3.06 3.77
C PHE A 87 15.98 -3.43 2.56
N PRO A 88 15.40 -2.45 1.85
CA PRO A 88 14.67 -2.70 0.61
C PRO A 88 15.65 -2.94 -0.57
N GLU A 89 15.31 -3.87 -1.45
CA GLU A 89 16.08 -4.15 -2.66
C GLU A 89 15.11 -4.36 -3.84
N TYR A 90 15.48 -3.86 -5.02
CA TYR A 90 14.74 -4.14 -6.25
C TYR A 90 15.00 -5.59 -6.71
N ARG A 91 13.92 -6.29 -7.04
CA ARG A 91 13.99 -7.63 -7.63
C ARG A 91 14.35 -7.53 -9.11
N LYS A 92 15.05 -8.55 -9.60
CA LYS A 92 15.24 -8.76 -11.04
C LYS A 92 13.93 -9.16 -11.74
N THR A 93 13.14 -10.00 -11.09
CA THR A 93 11.82 -10.44 -11.56
C THR A 93 10.74 -10.05 -10.54
N PRO A 94 9.67 -9.33 -10.97
CA PRO A 94 8.57 -8.94 -10.09
C PRO A 94 7.89 -10.17 -9.48
N ARG A 95 7.54 -10.11 -8.19
CA ARG A 95 6.73 -11.14 -7.53
C ARG A 95 5.66 -10.49 -6.66
N VAL A 96 4.44 -10.42 -7.20
CA VAL A 96 3.27 -9.91 -6.48
C VAL A 96 2.92 -10.89 -5.35
N PRO A 97 2.93 -10.47 -4.08
CA PRO A 97 2.51 -11.33 -2.99
C PRO A 97 0.98 -11.43 -2.98
N LEU A 98 0.50 -12.67 -3.11
CA LEU A 98 -0.92 -12.98 -3.11
C LEU A 98 -1.32 -13.57 -1.75
N MET A 99 -2.51 -13.21 -1.27
CA MET A 99 -3.13 -13.79 -0.08
C MET A 99 -4.57 -14.21 -0.39
N PRO A 100 -5.08 -15.30 0.22
CA PRO A 100 -6.50 -15.58 0.22
C PRO A 100 -7.27 -14.42 0.85
N ARG A 101 -8.36 -14.00 0.21
CA ARG A 101 -9.22 -12.92 0.71
C ARG A 101 -10.68 -13.30 0.51
N ILE A 102 -11.46 -13.02 1.55
CA ILE A 102 -12.92 -13.07 1.53
C ILE A 102 -13.39 -11.63 1.64
N ALA A 103 -14.16 -11.16 0.67
CA ALA A 103 -14.74 -9.82 0.66
C ALA A 103 -16.26 -9.92 0.54
N VAL A 104 -16.99 -9.02 1.21
CA VAL A 104 -18.43 -8.88 1.05
C VAL A 104 -18.69 -7.73 0.08
N THR A 105 -19.46 -7.99 -0.97
CA THR A 105 -19.88 -6.97 -1.94
C THR A 105 -21.39 -7.00 -2.08
N PHE A 106 -22.03 -5.85 -2.23
CA PHE A 106 -23.46 -5.79 -2.51
C PHE A 106 -23.68 -5.84 -4.02
N LYS A 107 -24.44 -6.83 -4.47
CA LYS A 107 -24.92 -6.91 -5.85
C LYS A 107 -26.44 -6.99 -5.80
N ASP A 108 -27.12 -6.06 -6.47
CA ASP A 108 -28.58 -6.01 -6.53
C ASP A 108 -29.24 -5.98 -5.13
N GLY A 109 -28.65 -5.22 -4.20
CA GLY A 109 -29.15 -5.09 -2.82
C GLY A 109 -28.91 -6.31 -1.92
N LYS A 110 -28.24 -7.37 -2.41
CA LYS A 110 -27.91 -8.57 -1.63
C LYS A 110 -26.41 -8.65 -1.31
N PRO A 111 -26.02 -9.03 -0.08
CA PRO A 111 -24.63 -9.29 0.24
C PRO A 111 -24.15 -10.58 -0.44
N VAL A 112 -23.15 -10.46 -1.29
CA VAL A 112 -22.49 -11.57 -1.99
C VAL A 112 -21.05 -11.70 -1.48
N LEU A 113 -20.68 -12.91 -1.08
CA LEU A 113 -19.31 -13.24 -0.69
C LEU A 113 -18.45 -13.48 -1.93
N LYS A 114 -17.37 -12.72 -2.05
CA LYS A 114 -16.32 -12.90 -3.04
C LYS A 114 -15.13 -13.56 -2.37
N ILE A 115 -14.88 -14.82 -2.72
CA ILE A 115 -13.74 -15.60 -2.23
C ILE A 115 -12.72 -15.69 -3.37
N GLY A 116 -11.46 -15.34 -3.11
CA GLY A 116 -10.41 -15.42 -4.14
C GLY A 116 -9.02 -15.07 -3.61
N MET A 117 -8.08 -14.89 -4.54
CA MET A 117 -6.76 -14.36 -4.23
C MET A 117 -6.75 -12.85 -4.46
N ALA A 118 -6.12 -12.11 -3.54
CA ALA A 118 -5.88 -10.68 -3.67
C ALA A 118 -4.40 -10.38 -3.49
N ASN A 119 -3.96 -9.27 -4.09
CA ASN A 119 -2.63 -8.75 -3.81
C ASN A 119 -2.60 -8.25 -2.35
N ARG A 120 -1.67 -8.77 -1.55
CA ARG A 120 -1.50 -8.40 -0.14
C ARG A 120 -1.17 -6.92 0.04
N HIS A 121 -0.55 -6.31 -0.96
CA HIS A 121 -0.15 -4.90 -0.92
C HIS A 121 -1.16 -3.97 -1.60
N ASP A 122 -2.33 -4.49 -1.97
CA ASP A 122 -3.41 -3.67 -2.49
C ASP A 122 -4.34 -3.21 -1.36
N TYR A 123 -4.22 -1.92 -1.01
CA TYR A 123 -5.03 -1.28 0.03
C TYR A 123 -6.20 -0.47 -0.55
N SER A 124 -6.51 -0.59 -1.85
CA SER A 124 -7.55 0.20 -2.52
C SER A 124 -8.98 -0.21 -2.15
N GLU A 125 -9.20 -1.47 -1.79
CA GLU A 125 -10.54 -1.97 -1.47
C GLU A 125 -11.05 -1.43 -0.13
N ALA A 126 -12.33 -1.07 -0.07
CA ALA A 126 -12.98 -0.67 1.17
C ALA A 126 -12.99 -1.81 2.20
N THR A 127 -12.88 -1.44 3.47
CA THR A 127 -13.04 -2.38 4.58
C THR A 127 -14.52 -2.66 4.83
N ILE A 128 -14.83 -3.79 5.46
CA ILE A 128 -16.22 -4.16 5.79
C ILE A 128 -16.88 -3.08 6.66
N ASP A 129 -16.14 -2.52 7.61
CA ASP A 129 -16.62 -1.44 8.50
C ASP A 129 -17.00 -0.17 7.72
N GLU A 130 -16.22 0.21 6.70
CA GLU A 130 -16.55 1.35 5.83
C GLU A 130 -17.79 1.11 4.97
N ILE A 131 -18.01 -0.14 4.53
CA ILE A 131 -19.22 -0.50 3.77
C ILE A 131 -20.46 -0.48 4.69
N LEU A 132 -20.31 -0.88 5.95
CA LEU A 132 -21.40 -0.92 6.93
C LEU A 132 -21.76 0.45 7.51
N LYS A 133 -20.79 1.37 7.57
CA LYS A 133 -20.97 2.76 8.04
C LYS A 133 -21.47 3.73 6.95
N GLY A 134 -21.90 3.19 5.80
CA GLY A 134 -22.42 3.96 4.67
C GLY A 134 -23.45 5.01 5.08
#